data_AF-A0A0N4XBP0-F1
#
_entry.id   AF-A0A0N4XBP0-F1
#
_cell.length_a   1.000
_cell.length_b   1.000
_cell.length_c   1.000
_cell.angle_alpha   90.00
_cell.angle_beta   90.00
_cell.angle_gamma   90.00
#
_symmetry.space_group_name_H-M   'P 1'
#
loop_
_entity.id
_entity.type
_entity.pdbx_description
1 polymer ?
#
loop_
_entity_poly.entity_id
_entity_poly.type
_entity_poly.pdbx_seq_one_letter_code
_entity_poly.pdbx_strand_id
1 'polypeptide(L)' 'LNCNTDLSWYDHVVGCGIEGAEATSLSRECCRDISIDETLPKMVKQFASVFNCDVV' A
#
# COMPACT_ATOMS: atom_id res chain seq x y z
N LEU A 1 -1.15 -1.95 -2.34
CA LEU A 1 -0.96 -1.12 -1.14
C LEU A 1 0.54 -1.07 -0.86
N ASN A 2 1.15 0.11 -1.00
CA ASN A 2 2.60 0.25 -0.79
C ASN A 2 2.90 0.29 0.71
N CYS A 3 3.52 -0.76 1.25
CA CYS A 3 3.84 -0.86 2.68
C CYS A 3 5.22 -0.24 2.94
N ASN A 4 6.28 -1.02 2.74
CA ASN A 4 7.68 -0.59 2.69
C ASN A 4 8.28 -0.76 1.30
N THR A 5 7.43 -0.60 0.27
CA THR A 5 7.81 -0.68 -1.14
C THR A 5 8.93 0.30 -1.47
N ASP A 6 9.94 -0.18 -2.22
CA ASP A 6 10.91 0.68 -2.87
C ASP A 6 10.22 1.51 -3.96
N LEU A 7 10.11 2.82 -3.73
CA LEU A 7 9.37 3.72 -4.62
C LEU A 7 10.17 4.08 -5.89
N SER A 8 11.47 3.79 -5.97
CA SER A 8 12.28 4.09 -7.16
C SER A 8 11.80 3.35 -8.42
N TRP A 9 11.09 2.23 -8.25
CA TRP A 9 10.45 1.51 -9.35
C TRP A 9 9.41 2.35 -10.11
N TYR A 10 8.80 3.35 -9.45
CA TYR A 10 7.83 4.24 -10.10
C TYR A 10 8.52 5.25 -11.04
N ASP A 11 9.81 5.52 -10.87
CA ASP A 11 10.57 6.41 -11.77
C ASP A 11 10.78 5.81 -13.17
N HIS A 12 10.51 4.50 -13.32
CA HIS A 12 10.69 3.76 -14.56
C HIS A 12 9.40 3.56 -15.36
N VAL A 13 8.25 4.02 -14.85
CA VAL A 13 6.94 3.82 -15.47
C VAL A 13 6.08 5.08 -15.40
N VAL A 14 5.35 5.39 -16.48
CA VAL A 14 4.34 6.46 -16.46
C VAL A 14 2.98 5.85 -16.10
N GLY A 15 2.51 6.12 -14.88
CA GLY A 15 1.22 5.65 -14.40
C GLY A 15 0.05 6.38 -15.07
N CYS A 16 -0.86 5.65 -15.71
CA CYS A 16 -2.11 6.17 -16.29
C CYS A 16 -1.95 7.38 -17.24
N GLY A 17 -0.76 7.61 -17.80
CA GLY A 17 -0.45 8.78 -18.63
C GLY A 17 -0.39 10.11 -17.85
N ILE A 18 -0.37 10.09 -16.52
CA ILE A 18 -0.31 11.29 -15.68
C ILE A 18 1.16 11.53 -15.33
N GLU A 19 1.76 12.52 -16.00
CA GLU A 19 3.11 12.96 -15.69
C GLU A 19 3.14 13.74 -14.36
N GLY A 20 4.14 13.47 -13.53
CA GLY A 20 4.35 14.16 -12.25
C GLY A 20 3.53 13.63 -11.07
N ALA A 21 2.71 12.58 -11.24
CA ALA A 21 2.08 11.91 -10.12
C ALA A 21 3.08 11.00 -9.39
N GLU A 22 3.38 11.30 -8.13
CA GLU A 22 4.23 10.47 -7.28
C GLU A 22 3.42 9.42 -6.53
N ALA A 23 3.97 8.21 -6.43
CA ALA A 23 3.51 7.22 -5.47
C ALA A 23 4.10 7.50 -4.08
N THR A 24 3.38 7.09 -3.04
CA THR A 24 3.90 7.04 -1.66
C THR A 24 3.77 5.62 -1.09
N SER A 25 4.26 5.42 0.13
CA SER A 25 4.16 4.17 0.90
C SER A 25 3.77 4.46 2.35
N LEU A 26 3.17 3.48 3.02
CA LEU A 26 2.86 3.58 4.45
C LEU A 26 4.10 3.94 5.27
N SER A 27 5.25 3.38 4.89
CA SER A 27 6.51 3.65 5.58
C SER A 27 6.99 5.09 5.42
N ARG A 28 6.82 5.68 4.23
CA ARG A 28 7.13 7.10 3.96
C ARG A 28 6.20 8.01 4.76
N GLU A 29 4.90 7.74 4.74
CA GLU A 29 3.88 8.58 5.43
C GLU A 29 3.95 8.47 6.96
N CYS A 30 4.32 7.30 7.51
CA CYS A 30 4.41 7.09 8.95
C CYS A 30 5.82 7.27 9.52
N CYS A 31 6.80 7.64 8.69
CA CYS A 31 8.21 7.82 9.08
C CYS A 31 8.81 6.61 9.84
N ARG A 32 8.41 5.38 9.47
CA ARG A 32 8.91 4.13 10.07
C ARG A 32 8.76 2.98 9.07
N ASP A 33 9.54 1.92 9.22
CA ASP A 33 9.31 0.71 8.42
C ASP A 33 7.97 0.06 8.78
N ILE A 34 7.12 -0.12 7.77
CA ILE A 34 5.82 -0.79 7.86
C ILE A 34 5.83 -1.93 6.85
N SER A 35 5.98 -3.15 7.36
CA SER A 35 6.04 -4.36 6.53
C SER A 35 4.64 -4.82 6.08
N ILE A 36 4.64 -5.73 5.11
CA ILE A 36 3.43 -6.45 4.68
C ILE A 36 2.85 -7.25 5.85
N ASP A 37 3.69 -7.92 6.64
CA ASP A 37 3.24 -8.77 7.76
C ASP A 37 2.48 -7.97 8.84
N GLU A 38 2.88 -6.73 9.10
CA GLU A 38 2.14 -5.85 10.02
C GLU A 38 0.81 -5.35 9.41
N THR A 39 0.79 -5.18 8.09
CA THR A 39 -0.33 -4.54 7.37
C THR A 39 -1.43 -5.54 7.01
N LEU A 40 -1.06 -6.77 6.67
CA LEU A 40 -1.97 -7.80 6.16
C LEU A 40 -3.14 -8.10 7.12
N PRO A 41 -2.94 -8.30 8.44
CA PRO A 41 -4.05 -8.54 9.35
C PRO A 41 -5.04 -7.37 9.42
N LYS A 42 -4.55 -6.13 9.32
CA LYS A 42 -5.38 -4.92 9.32
C LYS A 42 -6.19 -4.81 8.02
N MET A 43 -5.57 -5.13 6.88
CA MET A 43 -6.25 -5.17 5.60
C MET A 43 -7.35 -6.24 5.59
N VAL A 44 -7.06 -7.46 6.04
CA VAL A 44 -8.02 -8.58 6.10
C VAL A 44 -9.23 -8.21 6.96
N LYS A 45 -8.99 -7.66 8.17
CA LYS A 45 -10.06 -7.18 9.04
C LYS A 45 -10.94 -6.14 8.34
N GLN A 46 -10.33 -5.22 7.60
CA GLN A 46 -11.08 -4.17 6.92
C GLN A 46 -11.82 -4.67 5.69
N PHE A 47 -11.27 -5.65 4.98
CA PHE A 47 -11.96 -6.35 3.91
C PHE A 47 -13.23 -7.05 4.42
N ALA A 48 -13.10 -7.87 5.48
CA ALA A 48 -14.23 -8.54 6.13
C ALA A 48 -15.33 -7.55 6.54
N SER A 49 -14.94 -6.42 7.14
CA SER A 49 -15.85 -5.36 7.56
C SER A 49 -16.60 -4.71 6.38
N VAL A 50 -15.87 -4.34 5.32
CA VAL A 50 -16.45 -3.64 4.15
C VAL A 50 -17.39 -4.56 3.37
N PHE A 51 -17.04 -5.83 3.23
CA PHE A 51 -17.80 -6.80 2.43
C PHE A 51 -18.79 -7.64 3.25
N ASN A 52 -18.84 -7.43 4.56
CA ASN A 52 -19.67 -8.19 5.50
C ASN A 52 -19.51 -9.71 5.30
N CYS A 53 -18.27 -10.16 5.29
CA CYS A 53 -17.91 -11.56 5.09
C CYS A 53 -16.89 -12.03 6.12
N ASP A 54 -16.80 -13.34 6.27
CA ASP A 54 -15.74 -13.99 7.02
C ASP A 54 -14.55 -14.28 6.10
N VAL A 55 -13.34 -14.09 6.63
CA VAL A 55 -12.10 -14.47 5.94
C VAL A 55 -11.56 -15.72 6.62
N VAL A 56 -11.50 -16.82 5.85
CA VAL A 56 -11.06 -18.16 6.26
C VAL A 56 -9.58 -18.39 6.03
#